data_AF-A0A259FBJ4-F1
#
_entry.id   AF-A0A259FBJ4-F1
#
_cell.length_a   1.000
_cell.length_b   1.000
_cell.length_c   1.000
_cell.angle_alpha   90.00
_cell.angle_beta   90.00
_cell.angle_gamma   90.00
#
_symmetry.space_group_name_H-M   'P 1'
#
loop_
_entity.id
_entity.type
_entity.pdbx_description
1 polymer ?
#
loop_
_entity_poly.entity_id
_entity_poly.type
_entity_poly.pdbx_seq_one_letter_code
_entity_poly.pdbx_strand_id
1 'polypeptide(L)'
;EGVESPERHFTIGKEVWIEREDFEEVPPKGYKRLFPGNKVRLKGGYVIECTGCTKDAAGNITEVLATVVPDTKSGTPGADTVKVKAAITWVGVADGVNAEVRMYDRLFSDAHPDAGGKNFLESLNPNSLKVVTAIVEPSLANAKPDDKFQFERHGYFVADRVDHTSEKPVFNLAVGLKDSWGK
;
A
#
# COMPACT_ATOMS: atom_id res chain seq x y z
N GLU A 1 -10.17 22.93 -5.59
CA GLU A 1 -8.77 23.31 -5.31
C GLU A 1 -8.78 24.37 -4.23
N GLY A 2 -7.88 24.30 -3.24
CA GLY A 2 -7.83 25.27 -2.14
C GLY A 2 -8.56 24.90 -0.86
N VAL A 3 -9.00 23.64 -0.70
CA VAL A 3 -9.34 23.12 0.63
C VAL A 3 -8.07 22.49 1.19
N GLU A 4 -7.59 23.01 2.31
CA GLU A 4 -6.51 22.40 3.06
C GLU A 4 -6.89 20.95 3.38
N SER A 5 -6.02 20.02 3.01
CA SER A 5 -6.28 18.61 3.31
C SER A 5 -6.26 18.45 4.84
N PRO A 6 -7.25 17.77 5.44
CA PRO A 6 -7.30 17.62 6.88
C PRO A 6 -6.00 17.01 7.39
N GLU A 7 -5.47 17.58 8.48
CA GLU A 7 -4.30 17.03 9.14
C GLU A 7 -4.61 15.62 9.66
N ARG A 8 -3.66 14.71 9.45
CA ARG A 8 -3.75 13.32 9.89
C ARG A 8 -2.57 13.06 10.80
N HIS A 9 -2.83 12.39 11.91
CA HIS A 9 -1.81 12.02 12.88
C HIS A 9 -1.72 10.50 12.98
N PHE A 10 -0.50 10.00 12.84
CA PHE A 10 -0.17 8.59 13.04
C PHE A 10 1.29 8.49 13.50
N THR A 11 1.63 7.35 14.09
CA THR A 11 2.83 7.18 14.90
C THR A 11 3.90 6.41 14.13
N ILE A 12 5.08 6.99 14.01
CA ILE A 12 6.28 6.25 13.60
C ILE A 12 7.01 5.73 14.85
N GLY A 13 6.92 4.43 15.08
CA GLY A 13 7.61 3.74 16.16
C GLY A 13 8.88 3.03 15.70
N LYS A 14 9.35 2.09 16.54
CA LYS A 14 10.46 1.18 16.19
C LYS A 14 10.10 0.17 15.08
N GLU A 15 8.80 -0.07 14.87
CA GLU A 15 8.26 -1.09 13.97
C GLU A 15 7.20 -0.46 13.07
N VAL A 16 7.30 -0.77 11.77
CA VAL A 16 6.36 -0.33 10.74
C VAL A 16 6.08 -1.47 9.77
N TRP A 17 4.86 -1.50 9.23
CA TRP A 17 4.52 -2.30 8.06
C TRP A 17 5.00 -1.60 6.79
N ILE A 18 5.52 -2.38 5.85
CA ILE A 18 5.86 -1.96 4.48
C ILE A 18 5.28 -2.98 3.51
N GLU A 19 5.17 -2.62 2.23
CA GLU A 19 4.79 -3.60 1.22
C GLU A 19 5.87 -4.65 1.04
N ARG A 20 5.45 -5.91 0.83
CA ARG A 20 6.38 -7.02 0.56
C ARG A 20 7.30 -6.71 -0.63
N GLU A 21 6.75 -6.08 -1.67
CA GLU A 21 7.46 -5.71 -2.90
C GLU A 21 8.48 -4.57 -2.74
N ASP A 22 8.48 -3.91 -1.58
CA ASP A 22 9.40 -2.82 -1.25
C ASP A 22 10.72 -3.30 -0.67
N PHE A 23 10.88 -4.61 -0.45
CA PHE A 23 12.12 -5.23 -0.05
C PHE A 23 12.54 -6.37 -1.00
N GLU A 24 13.83 -6.41 -1.33
CA GLU A 24 14.48 -7.53 -2.00
C GLU A 24 15.81 -7.81 -1.31
N GLU A 25 16.05 -9.06 -0.90
CA GLU A 25 17.36 -9.42 -0.32
C GLU A 25 18.47 -9.39 -1.38
N VAL A 26 18.15 -9.87 -2.59
CA VAL A 26 19.02 -9.85 -3.76
C VAL A 26 18.33 -9.03 -4.86
N PRO A 27 18.59 -7.72 -4.93
CA PRO A 27 17.82 -6.83 -5.79
C PRO A 27 18.10 -7.06 -7.28
N PRO A 28 17.07 -7.03 -8.15
CA PRO A 28 17.29 -7.01 -9.59
C PRO A 28 17.93 -5.69 -10.03
N LYS A 29 18.54 -5.69 -11.24
CA LYS A 29 19.15 -4.48 -11.80
C LYS A 29 18.13 -3.34 -11.87
N GLY A 30 18.49 -2.19 -11.30
CA GLY A 30 17.65 -0.99 -11.31
C GLY A 30 16.62 -0.90 -10.18
N TYR A 31 16.58 -1.89 -9.28
CA TYR A 31 15.80 -1.80 -8.05
C TYR A 31 16.34 -0.67 -7.14
N LYS A 32 15.44 0.15 -6.60
CA LYS A 32 15.79 1.38 -5.85
C LYS A 32 15.26 1.39 -4.41
N ARG A 33 14.42 0.41 -4.04
CA ARG A 33 13.75 0.33 -2.73
C ARG A 33 14.64 -0.42 -1.72
N LEU A 34 14.11 -1.08 -0.70
CA LEU A 34 14.94 -1.67 0.35
C LEU A 34 15.66 -2.94 -0.11
N PHE A 35 16.95 -2.99 0.16
CA PHE A 35 17.81 -4.18 0.11
C PHE A 35 18.99 -3.93 1.05
N PRO A 36 19.66 -4.97 1.60
CA PRO A 36 20.74 -4.77 2.55
C PRO A 36 21.80 -3.77 2.05
N GLY A 37 22.07 -2.73 2.84
CA GLY A 37 22.97 -1.62 2.53
C GLY A 37 22.37 -0.44 1.74
N ASN A 38 21.11 -0.53 1.28
CA ASN A 38 20.45 0.59 0.61
C ASN A 38 19.65 1.46 1.58
N LYS A 39 19.50 2.73 1.19
CA LYS A 39 18.71 3.73 1.90
C LYS A 39 17.46 4.11 1.11
N VAL A 40 16.33 4.22 1.81
CA VAL A 40 15.06 4.72 1.27
C VAL A 40 14.46 5.74 2.22
N ARG A 41 13.54 6.58 1.72
CA ARG A 41 12.72 7.42 2.57
C ARG A 41 11.41 6.71 2.90
N LEU A 42 11.09 6.57 4.18
CA LEU A 42 9.73 6.35 4.63
C LEU A 42 8.95 7.63 4.32
N LYS A 43 7.93 7.58 3.47
CA LYS A 43 7.22 8.78 3.02
C LYS A 43 6.63 9.54 4.22
N GLY A 44 6.91 10.85 4.29
CA GLY A 44 6.55 11.69 5.44
C GLY A 44 7.29 11.36 6.75
N GLY A 45 8.17 10.36 6.76
CA GLY A 45 8.94 9.90 7.92
C GLY A 45 10.44 10.21 7.78
N TYR A 46 11.28 9.23 8.10
CA TYR A 46 12.74 9.33 8.09
C TYR A 46 13.36 8.64 6.86
N VAL A 47 14.64 8.91 6.60
CA VAL A 47 15.46 8.00 5.80
C VAL A 47 15.89 6.84 6.69
N ILE A 48 15.77 5.62 6.16
CA ILE A 48 16.22 4.39 6.82
C ILE A 48 17.23 3.66 5.95
N GLU A 49 18.18 2.98 6.58
CA GLU A 49 19.15 2.09 5.93
C GLU A 49 18.82 0.64 6.27
N CYS A 50 18.61 -0.19 5.24
CA CYS A 50 18.37 -1.61 5.43
C CYS A 50 19.65 -2.30 5.92
N THR A 51 19.56 -3.00 7.04
CA THR A 51 20.67 -3.77 7.62
C THR A 51 20.56 -5.27 7.35
N GLY A 52 19.38 -5.77 7.00
CA GLY A 52 19.16 -7.18 6.68
C GLY A 52 17.70 -7.59 6.77
N CYS A 53 17.46 -8.89 6.88
CA CYS A 53 16.14 -9.46 7.14
C CYS A 53 16.25 -10.72 8.00
N THR A 54 15.15 -11.09 8.67
CA THR A 54 14.98 -12.38 9.32
C THR A 54 14.10 -13.28 8.44
N LYS A 55 14.29 -14.60 8.55
CA LYS A 55 13.55 -15.60 7.79
C LYS A 55 13.05 -16.71 8.69
N ASP A 56 11.93 -17.32 8.30
CA ASP A 56 11.43 -18.55 8.90
C ASP A 56 12.20 -19.80 8.41
N ALA A 57 11.83 -20.97 8.92
CA ALA A 57 12.46 -22.25 8.56
C ALA A 57 12.26 -22.66 7.08
N ALA A 58 11.25 -22.10 6.40
CA ALA A 58 11.02 -22.32 4.98
C ALA A 58 11.75 -21.29 4.09
N GLY A 59 12.49 -20.36 4.70
CA GLY A 59 13.22 -19.30 4.00
C GLY A 59 12.37 -18.08 3.66
N ASN A 60 11.14 -17.98 4.14
CA ASN A 60 10.30 -16.80 3.90
C ASN A 60 10.76 -15.65 4.78
N ILE A 61 10.88 -14.45 4.19
CA ILE A 61 11.19 -13.23 4.94
C ILE A 61 10.04 -12.92 5.91
N THR A 62 10.39 -12.77 7.19
CA THR A 62 9.48 -12.44 8.29
C THR A 62 9.60 -10.98 8.70
N GLU A 63 10.81 -10.42 8.72
CA GLU A 63 11.05 -9.03 9.11
C GLU A 63 12.19 -8.42 8.28
N VAL A 64 12.10 -7.11 8.02
CA VAL A 64 13.18 -6.32 7.42
C VAL A 64 13.77 -5.44 8.51
N LEU A 65 15.08 -5.53 8.71
CA LEU A 65 15.79 -4.79 9.75
C LEU A 65 16.39 -3.53 9.15
N ALA A 66 16.21 -2.39 9.81
CA ALA A 66 16.73 -1.11 9.35
C ALA A 66 17.14 -0.18 10.51
N THR A 67 18.04 0.74 10.22
CA THR A 67 18.41 1.83 11.14
C THR A 67 17.90 3.15 10.60
N VAL A 68 17.43 4.01 11.49
CA VAL A 68 17.07 5.39 11.13
C VAL A 68 18.36 6.19 10.90
N VAL A 69 18.41 6.92 9.79
CA VAL A 69 19.46 7.89 9.53
C VAL A 69 19.13 9.17 10.31
N PRO A 70 20.00 9.61 11.25
CA PRO A 70 19.74 10.81 12.07
C PRO A 70 19.47 12.06 11.24
N ASP A 71 18.73 13.01 11.81
CA ASP A 71 18.46 14.33 11.22
C ASP A 71 17.72 14.30 9.86
N THR A 72 17.02 13.21 9.55
CA THR A 72 16.28 13.05 8.27
C THR A 72 14.74 13.08 8.40
N LYS A 73 14.22 13.50 9.56
CA LYS A 73 12.77 13.62 9.80
C LYS A 73 12.15 14.56 8.77
N SER A 74 11.20 14.08 7.97
CA SER A 74 10.53 14.92 6.98
C SER A 74 9.92 16.16 7.63
N GLY A 75 10.04 17.31 6.96
CA GLY A 75 9.52 18.58 7.45
C GLY A 75 10.42 19.33 8.43
N THR A 76 11.61 18.81 8.79
CA THR A 76 12.60 19.54 9.60
C THR A 76 13.73 20.15 8.75
N PRO A 77 14.41 21.21 9.22
CA PRO A 77 15.60 21.72 8.54
C PRO A 77 16.65 20.64 8.33
N GLY A 78 17.22 20.56 7.12
CA GLY A 78 18.25 19.57 6.79
C GLY A 78 17.74 18.15 6.49
N ALA A 79 16.42 17.90 6.55
CA ALA A 79 15.85 16.57 6.32
C ALA A 79 16.22 15.94 4.97
N ASP A 80 16.48 16.76 3.95
CA ASP A 80 16.80 16.36 2.59
C ASP A 80 18.31 16.34 2.26
N THR A 81 19.17 16.51 3.28
CA THR A 81 20.63 16.41 3.11
C THR A 81 21.07 15.02 2.66
N VAL A 82 20.36 13.98 3.11
CA VAL A 82 20.56 12.59 2.70
C VAL A 82 19.69 12.28 1.48
N LYS A 83 20.32 12.24 0.30
CA LYS A 83 19.64 11.89 -0.95
C LYS A 83 19.45 10.38 -1.07
N VAL A 84 18.23 9.95 -1.35
CA VAL A 84 17.86 8.56 -1.61
C VAL A 84 17.22 8.40 -2.99
N LYS A 85 17.26 7.18 -3.54
CA LYS A 85 16.76 6.89 -4.90
C LYS A 85 15.27 6.55 -4.94
N ALA A 86 14.65 6.25 -3.80
CA ALA A 86 13.24 5.90 -3.69
C ALA A 86 12.66 6.33 -2.33
N ALA A 87 11.35 6.53 -2.32
CA ALA A 87 10.52 6.61 -1.13
C ALA A 87 9.49 5.48 -1.16
N ILE A 88 9.19 4.91 0.01
CA ILE A 88 8.21 3.84 0.19
C ILE A 88 7.11 4.28 1.16
N THR A 89 5.95 3.68 1.02
CA THR A 89 4.81 3.83 1.92
C THR A 89 4.97 2.90 3.11
N TRP A 90 4.37 3.27 4.25
CA TRP A 90 4.46 2.50 5.49
C TRP A 90 3.27 2.81 6.39
N VAL A 91 3.00 1.93 7.34
CA VAL A 91 2.03 2.16 8.43
C VAL A 91 2.67 1.75 9.76
N GLY A 92 2.46 2.53 10.82
CA GLY A 92 3.00 2.19 12.15
C GLY A 92 2.39 0.89 12.68
N VAL A 93 3.20 0.03 13.30
CA VAL A 93 2.65 -1.15 14.02
C VAL A 93 1.86 -0.74 15.26
N ALA A 94 2.20 0.42 15.85
CA ALA A 94 1.59 0.90 17.09
C ALA A 94 0.10 1.29 16.95
N ASP A 95 -0.28 1.84 15.80
CA ASP A 95 -1.62 2.39 15.56
C ASP A 95 -2.23 1.98 14.20
N GLY A 96 -1.55 1.14 13.43
CA GLY A 96 -2.10 0.55 12.21
C GLY A 96 -3.32 -0.31 12.50
N VAL A 97 -4.32 -0.22 11.63
CA VAL A 97 -5.61 -0.91 11.78
C VAL A 97 -5.77 -1.98 10.70
N ASN A 98 -6.26 -3.15 11.07
CA ASN A 98 -6.65 -4.17 10.10
C ASN A 98 -7.87 -3.71 9.30
N ALA A 99 -7.80 -3.79 7.98
CA ALA A 99 -8.90 -3.50 7.08
C ALA A 99 -9.13 -4.64 6.10
N GLU A 100 -10.40 -4.92 5.81
CA GLU A 100 -10.78 -5.72 4.66
C GLU A 100 -10.68 -4.84 3.41
N VAL A 101 -9.86 -5.24 2.44
CA VAL A 101 -9.72 -4.52 1.17
C VAL A 101 -10.20 -5.42 0.03
N ARG A 102 -11.20 -4.95 -0.69
CA ARG A 102 -11.81 -5.63 -1.84
C ARG A 102 -11.21 -5.09 -3.12
N MET A 103 -10.32 -5.87 -3.70
CA MET A 103 -9.66 -5.58 -4.97
C MET A 103 -10.57 -6.03 -6.10
N TYR A 104 -11.36 -5.11 -6.63
CA TYR A 104 -12.18 -5.36 -7.81
C TYR A 104 -11.39 -5.25 -9.10
N ASP A 105 -11.75 -6.07 -10.08
CA ASP A 105 -11.29 -6.02 -11.47
C ASP A 105 -12.51 -6.17 -12.41
N ARG A 106 -12.27 -6.15 -13.72
CA ARG A 106 -13.31 -6.40 -14.73
C ARG A 106 -14.05 -7.69 -14.43
N LEU A 107 -15.39 -7.64 -14.46
CA LEU A 107 -16.25 -8.80 -14.22
C LEU A 107 -16.06 -9.89 -15.28
N PHE A 108 -15.75 -9.49 -16.51
CA PHE A 108 -15.55 -10.40 -17.64
C PHE A 108 -14.12 -10.32 -18.17
N SER A 109 -13.60 -11.46 -18.62
CA SER A 109 -12.30 -11.55 -19.30
C SER A 109 -12.41 -11.35 -20.81
N ASP A 110 -13.60 -11.53 -21.40
CA ASP A 110 -13.91 -11.23 -22.80
C ASP A 110 -14.44 -9.79 -22.92
N ALA A 111 -13.99 -9.04 -23.93
CA ALA A 111 -14.46 -7.68 -24.22
C ALA A 111 -15.92 -7.66 -24.71
N HIS A 112 -16.39 -8.77 -25.30
CA HIS A 112 -17.75 -8.94 -25.80
C HIS A 112 -18.36 -10.25 -25.26
N PRO A 113 -18.65 -10.34 -23.95
CA PRO A 113 -19.00 -11.60 -23.29
C PRO A 113 -20.34 -12.19 -23.76
N ASP A 114 -21.22 -11.40 -24.39
CA ASP A 114 -22.52 -11.81 -24.93
C ASP A 114 -22.52 -12.02 -26.46
N ALA A 115 -21.39 -11.79 -27.14
CA ALA A 115 -21.34 -11.88 -28.60
C ALA A 115 -21.33 -13.32 -29.11
N GLY A 116 -21.91 -13.52 -30.30
CA GLY A 116 -21.85 -14.79 -31.02
C GLY A 116 -22.65 -15.93 -30.40
N GLY A 117 -23.62 -15.65 -29.52
CA GLY A 117 -24.45 -16.67 -28.88
C GLY A 117 -23.74 -17.48 -27.81
N LYS A 118 -22.58 -17.01 -27.31
CA LYS A 118 -21.85 -17.63 -26.20
C LYS A 118 -22.65 -17.51 -24.90
N ASN A 119 -22.44 -18.45 -23.98
CA ASN A 119 -22.88 -18.29 -22.59
C ASN A 119 -21.92 -17.32 -21.87
N PHE A 120 -22.37 -16.09 -21.61
CA PHE A 120 -21.54 -15.05 -21.01
C PHE A 120 -20.97 -15.42 -19.62
N LEU A 121 -21.60 -16.36 -18.90
CA LEU A 121 -21.11 -16.86 -17.61
C LEU A 121 -19.75 -17.56 -17.74
N GLU A 122 -19.45 -18.15 -18.90
CA GLU A 122 -18.15 -18.77 -19.18
C GLU A 122 -17.04 -17.73 -19.35
N SER A 123 -17.41 -16.46 -19.54
CA SER A 123 -16.48 -15.33 -19.67
C SER A 123 -16.25 -14.59 -18.37
N LEU A 124 -16.79 -15.06 -17.23
CA LEU A 124 -16.57 -14.46 -15.92
C LEU A 124 -15.08 -14.51 -15.56
N ASN A 125 -14.52 -13.38 -15.16
CA ASN A 125 -13.17 -13.30 -14.66
C ASN A 125 -13.11 -13.88 -13.23
N PRO A 126 -12.41 -15.00 -12.98
CA PRO A 126 -12.30 -15.56 -11.64
C PRO A 126 -11.53 -14.64 -10.67
N ASN A 127 -10.82 -13.64 -11.19
CA ASN A 127 -10.10 -12.64 -10.42
C ASN A 127 -10.86 -11.30 -10.32
N SER A 128 -12.15 -11.26 -10.68
CA SER A 128 -12.95 -10.02 -10.64
C SER A 128 -13.08 -9.42 -9.24
N LEU A 129 -12.86 -10.23 -8.19
CA LEU A 129 -12.78 -9.81 -6.81
C LEU A 129 -11.73 -10.64 -6.07
N LYS A 130 -10.78 -9.95 -5.43
CA LYS A 130 -9.89 -10.52 -4.42
C LYS A 130 -10.04 -9.76 -3.12
N VAL A 131 -10.36 -10.47 -2.04
CA VAL A 131 -10.43 -9.90 -0.68
C VAL A 131 -9.10 -10.13 0.02
N VAL A 132 -8.52 -9.09 0.59
CA VAL A 132 -7.28 -9.15 1.37
C VAL A 132 -7.44 -8.45 2.71
N THR A 133 -6.68 -8.89 3.71
CA THR A 133 -6.49 -8.12 4.94
C THR A 133 -5.28 -7.21 4.74
N ALA A 134 -5.49 -5.91 4.84
CA ALA A 134 -4.44 -4.89 4.78
C ALA A 134 -4.29 -4.21 6.14
N ILE A 135 -3.17 -3.51 6.33
CA ILE A 135 -2.99 -2.58 7.44
C ILE A 135 -3.10 -1.16 6.90
N VAL A 136 -3.98 -0.36 7.49
CA VAL A 136 -4.24 1.03 7.11
C VAL A 136 -3.88 1.98 8.26
N GLU A 137 -3.59 3.24 7.95
CA GLU A 137 -3.37 4.27 8.97
C GLU A 137 -4.63 4.49 9.84
N PRO A 138 -4.49 4.86 11.13
CA PRO A 138 -5.61 4.91 12.08
C PRO A 138 -6.74 5.86 11.68
N SER A 139 -6.43 6.95 10.97
CA SER A 139 -7.44 7.90 10.46
C SER A 139 -8.50 7.22 9.58
N LEU A 140 -8.14 6.14 8.87
CA LEU A 140 -9.03 5.45 7.96
C LEU A 140 -10.13 4.64 8.68
N ALA A 141 -9.96 4.31 9.96
CA ALA A 141 -11.04 3.72 10.75
C ALA A 141 -12.21 4.70 10.98
N ASN A 142 -11.97 6.01 10.88
CA ASN A 142 -13.01 7.03 11.05
C ASN A 142 -13.57 7.53 9.72
N ALA A 143 -13.27 6.84 8.61
CA ALA A 143 -13.85 7.16 7.32
C ALA A 143 -15.37 7.00 7.37
N LYS A 144 -16.09 7.93 6.74
CA LYS A 144 -17.53 7.78 6.56
C LYS A 144 -17.81 6.85 5.38
N PRO A 145 -18.92 6.11 5.39
CA PRO A 145 -19.39 5.39 4.22
C PRO A 145 -19.37 6.30 2.98
N ASP A 146 -18.83 5.80 1.85
CA ASP A 146 -18.61 6.54 0.59
C ASP A 146 -17.44 7.55 0.60
N ASP A 147 -16.67 7.71 1.67
CA ASP A 147 -15.45 8.52 1.62
C ASP A 147 -14.41 7.90 0.67
N LYS A 148 -13.70 8.76 -0.08
CA LYS A 148 -12.82 8.38 -1.18
C LYS A 148 -11.38 8.75 -0.85
N PHE A 149 -10.47 7.80 -1.03
CA PHE A 149 -9.07 7.94 -0.68
C PHE A 149 -8.18 7.50 -1.83
N GLN A 150 -7.01 8.10 -1.97
CA GLN A 150 -5.93 7.48 -2.72
C GLN A 150 -5.08 6.69 -1.73
N PHE A 151 -5.08 5.36 -1.83
CA PHE A 151 -4.05 4.58 -1.16
C PHE A 151 -2.81 4.68 -2.01
N GLU A 152 -1.83 5.40 -1.49
CA GLU A 152 -0.66 5.79 -2.25
C GLU A 152 0.03 4.57 -2.86
N ARG A 153 0.44 4.70 -4.13
CA ARG A 153 1.01 3.63 -4.98
C ARG A 153 0.09 2.47 -5.35
N HIS A 154 -1.10 2.37 -4.77
CA HIS A 154 -2.02 1.27 -5.02
C HIS A 154 -3.16 1.68 -5.96
N GLY A 155 -3.90 2.72 -5.62
CA GLY A 155 -5.10 3.11 -6.36
C GLY A 155 -5.99 4.06 -5.59
N TYR A 156 -7.19 4.25 -6.10
CA TYR A 156 -8.26 4.98 -5.45
C TYR A 156 -9.24 3.99 -4.85
N PHE A 157 -9.56 4.20 -3.58
CA PHE A 157 -10.40 3.35 -2.78
C PHE A 157 -11.57 4.14 -2.21
N VAL A 158 -12.66 3.44 -1.91
CA VAL A 158 -13.83 4.00 -1.24
C VAL A 158 -14.15 3.18 0.00
N ALA A 159 -14.50 3.84 1.10
CA ALA A 159 -15.06 3.17 2.27
C ALA A 159 -16.40 2.53 1.88
N ASP A 160 -16.53 1.21 2.08
CA ASP A 160 -17.72 0.47 1.67
C ASP A 160 -18.98 1.08 2.29
N ARG A 161 -20.02 1.28 1.48
CA ARG A 161 -21.21 2.02 1.91
C ARG A 161 -22.06 1.27 2.94
N VAL A 162 -21.92 -0.05 3.00
CA VAL A 162 -22.76 -0.95 3.79
C VAL A 162 -21.93 -1.58 4.89
N ASP A 163 -20.74 -2.06 4.56
CA ASP A 163 -19.96 -2.93 5.43
C ASP A 163 -18.89 -2.20 6.25
N HIS A 164 -18.57 -0.94 5.93
CA HIS A 164 -17.55 -0.19 6.66
C HIS A 164 -18.06 0.27 8.04
N THR A 165 -17.32 -0.06 9.09
CA THR A 165 -17.47 0.53 10.42
C THR A 165 -16.10 0.86 11.03
N SER A 166 -16.09 1.63 12.12
CA SER A 166 -14.86 1.93 12.87
C SER A 166 -14.16 0.69 13.44
N GLU A 167 -14.92 -0.34 13.78
CA GLU A 167 -14.42 -1.61 14.31
C GLU A 167 -14.03 -2.58 13.20
N LYS A 168 -14.64 -2.44 12.02
CA LYS A 168 -14.38 -3.26 10.84
C LYS A 168 -14.24 -2.35 9.60
N PRO A 169 -13.07 -1.73 9.39
CA PRO A 169 -12.84 -0.95 8.19
C PRO A 169 -12.89 -1.83 6.95
N VAL A 170 -13.75 -1.46 6.00
CA VAL A 170 -13.88 -2.12 4.69
C VAL A 170 -13.68 -1.08 3.59
N PHE A 171 -12.79 -1.39 2.63
CA PHE A 171 -12.49 -0.53 1.50
C PHE A 171 -12.59 -1.28 0.18
N ASN A 172 -13.17 -0.64 -0.82
CA ASN A 172 -13.29 -1.16 -2.18
C ASN A 172 -12.32 -0.42 -3.09
N LEU A 173 -11.53 -1.15 -3.88
CA LEU A 173 -10.78 -0.54 -4.98
C LEU A 173 -11.78 0.00 -6.01
N ALA A 174 -11.77 1.32 -6.21
CA ALA A 174 -12.56 1.98 -7.25
C ALA A 174 -11.83 1.95 -8.60
N VAL A 175 -10.54 2.29 -8.61
CA VAL A 175 -9.69 2.22 -9.81
C VAL A 175 -8.19 2.21 -9.43
N GLY A 176 -7.37 1.46 -10.17
CA GLY A 176 -5.92 1.48 -10.02
C GLY A 176 -5.27 2.79 -10.48
N LEU A 177 -3.99 3.01 -10.13
CA LEU A 177 -3.27 4.25 -10.53
C LEU A 177 -2.89 4.32 -12.01
N LYS A 178 -2.77 3.17 -12.66
CA LYS A 178 -2.47 3.05 -14.09
C LYS A 178 -3.41 2.04 -14.70
N ASP A 179 -3.76 2.26 -15.95
CA ASP A 179 -4.48 1.25 -16.72
C ASP A 179 -3.55 0.05 -16.93
N SER A 180 -3.95 -1.10 -16.38
CA SER A 180 -3.26 -2.38 -16.56
C SER A 180 -3.73 -3.10 -17.82
N TRP A 181 -4.80 -2.61 -18.45
CA TRP A 181 -5.34 -3.18 -19.66
C TRP A 181 -4.84 -2.38 -20.87
N GLY A 182 -4.22 -3.08 -21.82
CA GLY A 182 -3.91 -2.49 -23.12
C GLY A 182 -5.20 -2.00 -23.80
N LYS A 183 -5.09 -0.95 -24.62
CA LYS A 183 -6.19 -0.48 -25.47
C LYS A 183 -6.77 -1.59 -26.33
#